data_AF-A0AAN7LV31-F1
#
_entry.id   AF-A0AAN7LV31-F1
#
_cell.length_a   1.000
_cell.length_b   1.000
_cell.length_c   1.000
_cell.angle_alpha   90.00
_cell.angle_beta   90.00
_cell.angle_gamma   90.00
#
_symmetry.space_group_name_H-M   'P 1'
#
loop_
_entity.id
_entity.type
_entity.pdbx_description
1 polymer ?
#
loop_
_entity_poly.entity_id
_entity_poly.type
_entity_poly.pdbx_seq_one_letter_code
_entity_poly.pdbx_strand_id
1 'polypeptide(L)'
;MMNDCKTRFSINGKTIYHFMGTSTFNQYSVVHDVSVAKIDPSAPLEKVCLLGCGVPTGLGAVWNTEKVEPGSIVAVFGLGTVGLAVCYLHFK
;
A
#
# COMPACT_ATOMS: atom_id res chain seq x y z
N MET A 1 -14.15 11.00 -8.60
CA MET A 1 -12.89 10.50 -7.99
C MET A 1 -11.64 10.71 -8.84
N MET A 2 -11.74 10.77 -10.17
CA MET A 2 -10.76 11.49 -11.00
C MET A 2 -11.43 11.94 -12.30
N ASN A 3 -12.24 11.06 -12.90
CA ASN A 3 -12.92 11.32 -14.17
C ASN A 3 -14.14 12.26 -14.06
N ASP A 4 -14.84 12.26 -12.93
CA ASP A 4 -16.08 13.02 -12.74
C ASP A 4 -16.05 13.99 -11.56
N CYS A 5 -14.90 14.10 -10.86
CA CYS A 5 -14.72 14.90 -9.64
C CYS A 5 -15.78 14.71 -8.53
N LYS A 6 -16.56 13.62 -8.56
CA LYS A 6 -17.57 13.33 -7.53
C LYS A 6 -17.09 12.30 -6.52
N THR A 7 -17.67 12.34 -5.32
CA THR A 7 -17.51 11.27 -4.33
C THR A 7 -18.43 10.08 -4.63
N ARG A 8 -18.23 8.99 -3.90
CA ARG A 8 -19.12 7.82 -3.83
C ARG A 8 -19.65 7.58 -2.42
N PHE A 9 -19.34 8.48 -1.49
CA PHE A 9 -19.70 8.35 -0.08
C PHE A 9 -20.49 9.56 0.39
N SER A 10 -21.54 9.31 1.14
CA SER A 10 -22.33 10.32 1.81
C SER A 10 -22.95 9.76 3.08
N ILE A 11 -23.14 10.61 4.08
CA ILE A 11 -23.94 10.28 5.27
C ILE A 11 -24.95 11.40 5.50
N ASN A 12 -26.24 11.05 5.57
CA ASN A 12 -27.33 12.02 5.78
C ASN A 12 -27.27 13.23 4.83
N GLY A 13 -27.00 12.99 3.55
CA GLY A 13 -26.87 14.04 2.53
C GLY A 13 -25.57 14.86 2.59
N LYS A 14 -24.68 14.62 3.57
CA LYS A 14 -23.35 15.23 3.64
C LYS A 14 -22.33 14.41 2.88
N THR A 15 -21.58 15.07 2.02
CA THR A 15 -20.46 14.50 1.27
C THR A 15 -19.35 14.02 2.20
N ILE A 16 -18.89 12.79 2.02
CA ILE A 16 -17.65 12.27 2.60
C ILE A 16 -16.65 12.12 1.45
N TYR A 17 -15.43 12.61 1.62
CA TYR A 17 -14.42 12.54 0.57
C TYR A 17 -13.72 11.19 0.52
N HIS A 18 -13.20 10.87 -0.65
CA HIS A 18 -12.30 9.75 -0.84
C HIS A 18 -10.90 10.07 -0.31
N PHE A 19 -10.18 9.05 0.15
CA PHE A 19 -8.81 9.15 0.62
C PHE A 19 -7.91 8.27 -0.24
N MET A 20 -6.90 8.89 -0.85
CA MET A 20 -5.89 8.24 -1.68
C MET A 20 -6.45 7.25 -2.72
N GLY A 21 -7.63 7.53 -3.27
CA GLY A 21 -8.26 6.72 -4.32
C GLY A 21 -8.72 5.31 -3.90
N THR A 22 -8.65 4.96 -2.61
CA THR A 22 -8.97 3.61 -2.10
C THR A 22 -10.03 3.61 -1.01
N SER A 23 -9.93 4.52 -0.02
CA SER A 23 -10.89 4.64 1.09
C SER A 23 -11.25 3.31 1.75
N THR A 24 -10.24 2.59 2.25
CA THR A 24 -10.37 1.21 2.74
C THR A 24 -11.06 1.05 4.10
N PHE A 25 -11.35 2.16 4.81
CA PHE A 25 -12.07 2.12 6.09
C PHE A 25 -13.59 2.17 5.88
N ASN A 26 -14.08 1.26 5.05
CA ASN A 26 -15.49 1.07 4.77
C ASN A 26 -15.72 -0.40 4.35
N GLN A 27 -16.93 -0.94 4.56
CA GLN A 27 -17.25 -2.31 4.13
C GLN A 27 -17.23 -2.46 2.61
N TYR A 28 -17.56 -1.39 1.88
CA TYR A 28 -17.52 -1.34 0.42
C TYR A 28 -16.87 -0.04 -0.03
N SER A 29 -16.04 -0.12 -1.06
CA SER A 29 -15.45 1.05 -1.71
C SER A 29 -15.56 0.89 -3.22
N VAL A 30 -15.65 2.02 -3.91
CA VAL A 30 -15.57 2.10 -5.37
C VAL A 30 -14.18 2.66 -5.66
N VAL A 31 -13.38 1.98 -6.48
CA VAL A 31 -12.02 2.43 -6.83
C VAL A 31 -11.88 2.51 -8.35
N HIS A 32 -10.89 3.26 -8.84
CA HIS A 32 -10.54 3.24 -10.26
C HIS A 32 -9.81 1.94 -10.59
N ASP A 33 -9.96 1.43 -11.82
CA ASP A 33 -9.30 0.20 -12.27
C ASP A 33 -7.76 0.27 -12.15
N VAL A 34 -7.15 1.42 -12.45
CA VAL A 34 -5.72 1.71 -12.25
C VAL A 34 -5.27 1.65 -10.79
N SER A 35 -6.19 1.68 -9.83
CA SER A 35 -5.92 1.64 -8.39
C SER A 35 -6.18 0.26 -7.78
N VAL A 36 -6.42 -0.77 -8.59
CA VAL A 36 -6.64 -2.15 -8.13
C VAL A 36 -5.89 -3.15 -8.99
N ALA A 37 -5.28 -4.14 -8.35
CA ALA A 37 -4.64 -5.26 -9.01
C ALA A 37 -5.29 -6.56 -8.57
N LYS A 38 -5.59 -7.44 -9.53
CA LYS A 38 -6.08 -8.80 -9.24
C LYS A 38 -4.93 -9.63 -8.66
N ILE A 39 -5.17 -10.30 -7.54
CA ILE A 39 -4.22 -11.20 -6.88
C ILE A 39 -4.74 -12.64 -6.92
N ASP A 40 -3.90 -13.57 -6.45
CA ASP A 40 -4.25 -14.99 -6.31
C ASP A 40 -5.48 -15.15 -5.38
N PRO A 41 -6.54 -15.84 -5.82
CA PRO A 41 -7.75 -16.02 -5.01
C PRO A 41 -7.54 -16.90 -3.76
N SER A 42 -6.43 -17.65 -3.69
CA SER A 42 -6.04 -18.44 -2.51
C SER A 42 -5.23 -17.66 -1.48
N ALA A 43 -4.87 -16.41 -1.78
CA ALA A 43 -4.08 -15.59 -0.86
C ALA A 43 -4.88 -15.23 0.40
N PRO A 44 -4.29 -15.36 1.61
CA PRO A 44 -4.93 -14.97 2.86
C PRO A 44 -5.04 -13.44 2.99
N LEU A 45 -6.23 -12.89 2.73
CA LEU A 45 -6.48 -11.45 2.62
C LEU A 45 -6.10 -10.66 3.88
N GLU A 46 -6.22 -11.26 5.05
CA GLU A 46 -5.85 -10.68 6.35
C GLU A 46 -4.34 -10.46 6.51
N LYS A 47 -3.52 -11.10 5.69
CA LYS A 47 -2.06 -10.93 5.67
C LYS A 47 -1.62 -10.08 4.49
N VAL A 48 -2.12 -10.39 3.30
CA VAL A 48 -1.66 -9.72 2.06
C VAL A 48 -2.18 -8.29 1.93
N CYS A 49 -3.12 -7.85 2.78
CA CYS A 49 -3.53 -6.45 2.86
C CYS A 49 -2.34 -5.48 3.13
N LEU A 50 -1.28 -5.95 3.81
CA LEU A 50 -0.06 -5.17 4.04
C LEU A 50 0.68 -4.82 2.74
N LEU A 51 0.43 -5.58 1.67
CA LEU A 51 0.95 -5.30 0.32
C LEU A 51 0.25 -4.13 -0.37
N GLY A 52 -0.78 -3.54 0.24
CA GLY A 52 -1.44 -2.35 -0.29
C GLY A 52 -0.66 -1.05 -0.07
N CYS A 53 0.35 -1.04 0.81
CA CYS A 53 1.14 0.17 1.11
C CYS A 53 2.52 -0.13 1.72
N GLY A 54 2.61 -0.23 3.04
CA GLY A 54 3.89 -0.08 3.76
C GLY A 54 4.97 -1.11 3.42
N VAL A 55 4.58 -2.38 3.20
CA VAL A 55 5.53 -3.45 2.89
C VAL A 55 6.19 -3.25 1.52
N PRO A 56 5.46 -3.13 0.39
CA PRO A 56 6.09 -2.92 -0.90
C PRO A 56 6.84 -1.59 -1.00
N THR A 57 6.46 -0.56 -0.24
CA THR A 57 7.24 0.68 -0.15
C THR A 57 8.65 0.40 0.40
N GLY A 58 8.75 -0.34 1.50
CA GLY A 58 10.06 -0.70 2.09
C GLY A 58 10.89 -1.61 1.19
N LEU A 59 10.27 -2.67 0.65
CA LEU A 59 10.94 -3.60 -0.27
C LEU A 59 11.39 -2.89 -1.56
N GLY A 60 10.52 -2.06 -2.12
CA GLY A 60 10.79 -1.27 -3.32
C GLY A 60 11.87 -0.22 -3.12
N ALA A 61 11.98 0.37 -1.93
CA ALA A 61 13.09 1.27 -1.61
C ALA A 61 14.44 0.58 -1.75
N VAL A 62 14.54 -0.68 -1.29
CA VAL A 62 15.77 -1.49 -1.39
C VAL A 62 16.03 -1.94 -2.83
N TRP A 63 15.03 -2.55 -3.49
CA TRP A 63 15.23 -3.20 -4.79
C TRP A 63 15.23 -2.24 -5.97
N ASN A 64 14.34 -1.26 -5.95
CA ASN A 64 14.04 -0.44 -7.13
C ASN A 64 14.70 0.93 -7.06
N THR A 65 14.64 1.57 -5.89
CA THR A 65 15.15 2.93 -5.70
C THR A 65 16.65 2.92 -5.44
N GLU A 66 17.09 2.35 -4.32
CA GLU A 66 18.49 2.36 -3.89
C GLU A 66 19.31 1.21 -4.51
N LYS A 67 18.63 0.16 -5.00
CA LYS A 67 19.23 -1.02 -5.64
C LYS A 67 20.38 -1.61 -4.82
N VAL A 68 20.12 -1.79 -3.52
CA VAL A 68 21.11 -2.27 -2.54
C VAL A 68 21.69 -3.62 -3.00
N GLU A 69 23.02 -3.72 -2.99
CA GLU A 69 23.74 -4.93 -3.41
C GLU A 69 24.11 -5.82 -2.21
N PRO A 70 24.27 -7.14 -2.39
CA PRO A 70 24.75 -8.05 -1.36
C PRO A 70 26.08 -7.57 -0.73
N GLY A 71 26.17 -7.59 0.59
CA GLY A 71 27.35 -7.13 1.34
C GLY A 71 27.40 -5.62 1.62
N SER A 72 26.44 -4.84 1.14
CA SER A 72 26.30 -3.42 1.50
C SER A 72 26.05 -3.24 2.99
N ILE A 73 26.52 -2.13 3.57
CA ILE A 73 26.17 -1.74 4.94
C ILE A 73 25.03 -0.72 4.86
N VAL A 74 23.86 -1.07 5.42
CA VAL A 74 22.64 -0.24 5.36
C VAL A 74 22.27 0.27 6.74
N ALA A 75 22.00 1.57 6.84
CA ALA A 75 21.41 2.18 8.03
C ALA A 75 19.92 2.48 7.78
N VAL A 76 19.05 2.02 8.67
CA VAL A 76 17.60 2.24 8.60
C VAL A 76 17.16 3.12 9.76
N PHE A 77 16.57 4.27 9.46
CA PHE A 77 16.06 5.21 10.46
C PHE A 77 14.54 5.05 10.60
N GLY A 78 14.13 4.48 11.72
CA GLY A 78 12.72 4.18 12.04
C GLY A 78 12.35 2.72 11.74
N LEU A 79 11.78 2.04 12.74
CA LEU A 79 11.50 0.59 12.71
C LEU A 79 9.99 0.28 12.74
N GLY A 80 9.20 1.10 12.04
CA GLY A 80 7.79 0.80 11.74
C GLY A 80 7.65 -0.18 10.55
N THR A 81 6.44 -0.37 10.03
CA THR A 81 6.15 -1.33 8.93
C THR A 81 7.10 -1.19 7.74
N VAL A 82 7.37 0.04 7.28
CA VAL A 82 8.24 0.31 6.12
C VAL A 82 9.69 -0.05 6.45
N GLY A 83 10.22 0.41 7.59
CA GLY A 83 11.61 0.15 7.99
C GLY A 83 11.88 -1.33 8.27
N LEU A 84 10.93 -2.04 8.89
CA LEU A 84 11.03 -3.49 9.07
C LEU A 84 11.01 -4.23 7.73
N ALA A 85 10.23 -3.76 6.75
CA ALA A 85 10.24 -4.33 5.41
C ALA A 85 11.59 -4.12 4.68
N VAL A 86 12.27 -2.98 4.90
CA VAL A 86 13.65 -2.77 4.43
C VAL A 86 14.59 -3.81 5.05
N CYS A 87 14.52 -4.01 6.37
CA CYS A 87 15.38 -4.97 7.07
C CYS A 87 15.14 -6.43 6.67
N TYR A 88 13.91 -6.80 6.28
CA TYR A 88 13.57 -8.17 5.90
C TYR A 88 14.48 -8.73 4.79
N LEU A 89 14.97 -7.87 3.91
CA LEU A 89 15.80 -8.26 2.76
C LEU A 89 17.28 -8.42 3.08
N HIS A 90 17.75 -7.87 4.19
CA HIS A 90 19.17 -7.94 4.55
C HIS A 90 19.57 -9.26 5.23
N PHE A 91 18.61 -10.17 5.45
CA PHE A 91 18.83 -11.49 6.06
C PHE A 91 18.80 -12.65 5.05
N LYS A 92 18.88 -12.36 3.75
CA LYS A 92 19.18 -13.34 2.69
C LYS A 92 20.39 -12.88 1.89
#